data_AF-A0A7Y5SRI7-F1
#
_entry.id   AF-A0A7Y5SRI7-F1
#
_cell.length_a   1.000
_cell.length_b   1.000
_cell.length_c   1.000
_cell.angle_alpha   90.00
_cell.angle_beta   90.00
_cell.angle_gamma   90.00
#
_symmetry.space_group_name_H-M   'P 1'
#
loop_
_entity.id
_entity.type
_entity.pdbx_description
1 polymer ?
#
loop_
_entity_poly.entity_id
_entity_poly.type
_entity_poly.pdbx_seq_one_letter_code
_entity_poly.pdbx_strand_id
1 'polypeptide(L)'
;MEFIAREADAITRRAFELGGRNAYFSSRAEFVAALRLVAQGLDRDGRTQAYSQALANALTALSEADDFVPGAAQLEANLNLKSIVACHGTPVLKTADLSNLTAMAASQFYLTFAQEQFGAASGGEVAASMALRGLGKLHETMADKKVQGIVAARPKAVTFFQSALLACPANHMASNDLGVMLARNGRLEDARTALEHSLLVSQQASTWHNLAVVYGQLGDPRSAERARRQAQSLTQATPGGRQGKSSETPVVQWVDPQTFAQRTTETPGAPAFAPPVRPATNSTGATATTPDRQISRWQPGKPTDKRK
;
A
#
# COMPACT_ATOMS: atom_id res chain seq x y z
N MET A 1 9.04 15.92 15.42
CA MET A 1 8.33 14.67 15.02
C MET A 1 6.82 14.75 14.76
N GLU A 2 5.93 15.14 15.68
CA GLU A 2 4.48 14.87 15.53
C GLU A 2 3.83 15.43 14.23
N PHE A 3 4.18 16.66 13.83
CA PHE A 3 3.70 17.24 12.58
C PHE A 3 4.13 16.42 11.34
N ILE A 4 5.38 15.97 11.33
CA ILE A 4 5.98 15.16 10.27
C ILE A 4 5.25 13.81 10.15
N ALA A 5 4.94 13.18 11.29
CA ALA A 5 4.19 11.93 11.31
C ALA A 5 2.78 12.09 10.72
N ARG A 6 2.05 13.17 11.09
CA ARG A 6 0.72 13.46 10.53
C ARG A 6 0.75 13.74 9.03
N GLU A 7 1.78 14.42 8.56
CA GLU A 7 1.98 14.68 7.13
C GLU A 7 2.33 13.39 6.36
N ALA A 8 3.22 12.57 6.90
CA ALA A 8 3.55 11.26 6.35
C ALA A 8 2.32 10.32 6.29
N ASP A 9 1.43 10.39 7.28
CA ASP A 9 0.15 9.67 7.26
C ASP A 9 -0.79 10.18 6.14
N ALA A 10 -0.82 11.50 5.91
CA ALA A 10 -1.63 12.07 4.82
C ALA A 10 -1.12 11.63 3.44
N ILE A 11 0.19 11.62 3.25
CA ILE A 11 0.86 11.09 2.04
C ILE A 11 0.54 9.60 1.89
N THR A 12 0.63 8.83 2.98
CA THR A 12 0.33 7.38 3.00
C THR A 12 -1.12 7.10 2.59
N ARG A 13 -2.10 7.88 3.07
CA ARG A 13 -3.50 7.75 2.63
C ARG A 13 -3.66 8.01 1.13
N ARG A 14 -3.03 9.08 0.61
CA ARG A 14 -3.03 9.38 -0.83
C ARG A 14 -2.40 8.26 -1.66
N ALA A 15 -1.32 7.66 -1.15
CA ALA A 15 -0.67 6.52 -1.79
C ALA A 15 -1.63 5.32 -1.92
N PHE A 16 -2.43 5.04 -0.89
CA PHE A 16 -3.47 4.01 -0.96
C PHE A 16 -4.55 4.34 -1.99
N GLU A 17 -5.03 5.59 -2.07
CA GLU A 17 -6.02 6.01 -3.07
C GLU A 17 -5.50 5.82 -4.50
N LEU A 18 -4.24 6.18 -4.76
CA LEU A 18 -3.59 5.97 -6.06
C LEU A 18 -3.47 4.48 -6.40
N GLY A 19 -3.07 3.66 -5.42
CA GLY A 19 -2.98 2.20 -5.59
C GLY A 19 -4.33 1.57 -5.93
N GLY A 20 -5.41 2.03 -5.29
CA GLY A 20 -6.78 1.62 -5.60
C GLY A 20 -7.22 1.98 -7.01
N ARG A 21 -6.68 3.06 -7.59
CA ARG A 21 -6.89 3.47 -8.99
C ARG A 21 -5.91 2.81 -9.96
N ASN A 22 -5.13 1.83 -9.51
CA ASN A 22 -4.08 1.14 -10.28
C ASN A 22 -2.91 2.04 -10.73
N ALA A 23 -2.74 3.22 -10.12
CA ALA A 23 -1.58 4.08 -10.35
C ALA A 23 -0.39 3.60 -9.52
N TYR A 24 0.11 2.39 -9.80
CA TYR A 24 1.04 1.67 -8.92
C TYR A 24 2.38 2.41 -8.72
N PHE A 25 2.96 2.96 -9.79
CA PHE A 25 4.24 3.66 -9.69
C PHE A 25 4.11 4.98 -8.92
N SER A 26 3.01 5.72 -9.13
CA SER A 26 2.70 6.93 -8.35
C SER A 26 2.44 6.60 -6.89
N SER A 27 1.66 5.55 -6.62
CA SER A 27 1.43 5.03 -5.26
C SER A 27 2.73 4.66 -4.55
N ARG A 28 3.64 3.94 -5.24
CA ARG A 28 4.98 3.61 -4.74
C ARG A 28 5.78 4.87 -4.42
N ALA A 29 5.77 5.86 -5.30
CA ALA A 29 6.49 7.12 -5.09
C ALA A 29 6.01 7.86 -3.84
N GLU A 30 4.68 7.91 -3.61
CA GLU A 30 4.10 8.53 -2.41
C GLU A 30 4.47 7.77 -1.13
N PHE A 31 4.41 6.43 -1.10
CA PHE A 31 4.86 5.68 0.08
C PHE A 31 6.35 5.92 0.39
N VAL A 32 7.20 5.95 -0.64
CA VAL A 32 8.63 6.28 -0.47
C VAL A 32 8.81 7.73 0.00
N ALA A 33 7.98 8.67 -0.47
CA ALA A 33 8.00 10.05 0.01
C ALA A 33 7.61 10.15 1.49
N ALA A 34 6.61 9.41 1.95
CA ALA A 34 6.26 9.34 3.37
C ALA A 34 7.42 8.82 4.23
N LEU A 35 8.09 7.73 3.79
CA LEU A 35 9.26 7.20 4.50
C LEU A 35 10.42 8.19 4.53
N ARG A 36 10.67 8.88 3.41
CA ARG A 36 11.71 9.92 3.32
C ARG A 36 11.41 11.07 4.28
N LEU A 37 10.16 11.52 4.34
CA LEU A 37 9.74 12.59 5.23
C LEU A 37 9.97 12.22 6.71
N VAL A 38 9.60 10.99 7.10
CA VAL A 38 9.87 10.47 8.45
C VAL A 38 11.37 10.43 8.74
N ALA A 39 12.17 9.81 7.86
CA ALA A 39 13.61 9.67 8.04
C ALA A 39 14.31 11.04 8.17
N GLN A 40 13.95 12.02 7.33
CA GLN A 40 14.48 13.38 7.40
C GLN A 40 14.07 14.11 8.68
N GLY A 41 12.85 13.88 9.17
CA GLY A 41 12.40 14.39 10.46
C GLY A 41 13.22 13.87 11.62
N LEU A 42 13.46 12.55 11.65
CA LEU A 42 14.29 11.89 12.66
C LEU A 42 15.75 12.35 12.61
N ASP A 43 16.30 12.49 11.40
CA ASP A 43 17.65 13.04 11.18
C ASP A 43 17.78 14.47 11.71
N ARG A 44 16.77 15.32 11.45
CA ARG A 44 16.73 16.70 11.96
C ARG A 44 16.68 16.73 13.48
N ASP A 45 15.81 15.92 14.09
CA ASP A 45 15.62 15.90 15.54
C ASP A 45 16.85 15.29 16.24
N GLY A 46 17.50 14.29 15.63
CA GLY A 46 18.71 13.64 16.13
C GLY A 46 20.04 14.30 15.71
N ARG A 47 20.01 15.35 14.88
CA ARG A 47 21.19 15.97 14.23
C ARG A 47 22.12 14.95 13.58
N THR A 48 21.55 14.02 12.84
CA THR A 48 22.24 12.92 12.17
C THR A 48 21.81 12.83 10.70
N GLN A 49 22.41 11.91 9.94
CA GLN A 49 21.96 11.50 8.61
C GLN A 49 21.71 9.98 8.53
N ALA A 50 21.73 9.31 9.69
CA ALA A 50 21.66 7.87 9.78
C ALA A 50 20.34 7.31 9.25
N TYR A 51 19.21 7.99 9.48
CA TYR A 51 17.90 7.50 9.08
C TYR A 51 17.70 7.61 7.57
N SER A 52 18.06 8.75 6.98
CA SER A 52 18.01 8.93 5.53
C SER A 52 19.00 8.00 4.81
N GLN A 53 20.19 7.79 5.37
CA GLN A 53 21.16 6.84 4.81
C GLN A 53 20.65 5.40 4.89
N ALA A 54 20.03 5.00 6.01
CA ALA A 54 19.41 3.68 6.13
C ALA A 54 18.28 3.50 5.10
N LEU A 55 17.44 4.52 4.88
CA LEU A 55 16.39 4.46 3.85
C LEU A 55 16.99 4.29 2.44
N ALA A 56 18.06 5.04 2.14
CA ALA A 56 18.76 4.91 0.87
C ALA A 56 19.34 3.50 0.68
N ASN A 57 20.02 2.97 1.72
CA ASN A 57 20.56 1.62 1.71
C ASN A 57 19.47 0.56 1.49
N ALA A 58 18.31 0.71 2.15
CA ALA A 58 17.18 -0.21 2.02
C ALA A 58 16.63 -0.26 0.58
N LEU A 59 16.43 0.92 -0.03
CA LEU A 59 15.94 1.02 -1.41
C LEU A 59 16.95 0.52 -2.43
N THR A 60 18.24 0.79 -2.23
CA THR A 60 19.32 0.27 -3.06
C THR A 60 19.38 -1.26 -2.98
N ALA A 61 19.34 -1.83 -1.78
CA ALA A 61 19.35 -3.28 -1.57
C ALA A 61 18.16 -3.98 -2.24
N LEU A 62 16.97 -3.37 -2.23
CA LEU A 62 15.81 -3.90 -2.95
C LEU A 62 15.99 -3.89 -4.47
N SER A 63 16.71 -2.91 -5.01
CA SER A 63 17.01 -2.84 -6.44
C SER A 63 18.06 -3.87 -6.82
N GLU A 64 19.12 -3.99 -6.03
CA GLU A 64 20.20 -4.97 -6.24
C GLU A 64 19.73 -6.42 -6.07
N ALA A 65 18.69 -6.65 -5.25
CA ALA A 65 18.06 -7.97 -5.14
C ALA A 65 17.42 -8.46 -6.45
N ASP A 66 17.03 -7.54 -7.35
CA ASP A 66 16.42 -7.88 -8.64
C ASP A 66 17.44 -8.46 -9.63
N ASP A 67 18.73 -8.11 -9.50
CA ASP A 67 19.79 -8.57 -10.40
C ASP A 67 20.07 -10.08 -10.27
N PHE A 68 19.58 -10.71 -9.19
CA PHE A 68 19.64 -12.15 -8.97
C PHE A 68 18.46 -12.91 -9.56
N VAL A 69 17.44 -12.22 -10.09
CA VAL A 69 16.32 -12.89 -10.77
C VAL A 69 16.66 -13.00 -12.25
N PRO A 70 16.88 -14.22 -12.78
CA PRO A 70 17.24 -14.40 -14.18
C PRO A 70 16.14 -13.85 -15.10
N GLY A 71 16.54 -13.13 -16.14
CA GLY A 71 15.65 -12.78 -17.24
C GLY A 71 15.18 -14.04 -17.99
N ALA A 72 14.06 -13.96 -18.71
CA ALA A 72 13.43 -15.11 -19.40
C ALA A 72 14.35 -15.85 -20.39
N ALA A 73 15.47 -15.25 -20.81
CA ALA A 73 16.46 -15.84 -21.72
C ALA A 73 17.72 -16.40 -21.02
N GLN A 74 17.89 -16.17 -19.71
CA GLN A 74 19.10 -16.54 -18.97
C GLN A 74 18.79 -17.65 -17.96
N LEU A 75 19.57 -18.72 -18.00
CA LEU A 75 19.51 -19.77 -16.98
C LEU A 75 20.25 -19.32 -15.71
N GLU A 76 19.72 -19.67 -14.54
CA GLU A 76 20.35 -19.35 -13.23
C GLU A 76 21.81 -19.80 -13.14
N ALA A 77 22.15 -20.94 -13.76
CA ALA A 77 23.50 -21.49 -13.80
C ALA A 77 24.54 -20.58 -14.48
N ASN A 78 24.08 -19.59 -15.27
CA ASN A 78 24.94 -18.66 -15.99
C ASN A 78 25.09 -17.30 -15.29
N LEU A 79 24.56 -17.14 -14.06
CA LEU A 79 24.71 -15.91 -13.29
C LEU A 79 26.09 -15.87 -12.64
N ASN A 80 26.90 -14.86 -12.98
CA ASN A 80 28.16 -14.60 -12.31
C ASN A 80 27.93 -13.76 -11.04
N LEU A 81 27.62 -14.43 -9.94
CA LEU A 81 27.32 -13.78 -8.65
C LEU A 81 28.45 -12.85 -8.20
N LYS A 82 29.72 -13.22 -8.42
CA LYS A 82 30.87 -12.41 -8.02
C LYS A 82 30.90 -11.08 -8.75
N SER A 83 30.64 -11.07 -10.05
CA SER A 83 30.57 -9.83 -10.84
C SER A 83 29.37 -8.97 -10.44
N ILE A 84 28.19 -9.58 -10.24
CA ILE A 84 26.96 -8.87 -9.80
C ILE A 84 27.21 -8.18 -8.45
N VAL A 85 27.61 -8.96 -7.44
CA VAL A 85 27.90 -8.45 -6.09
C VAL A 85 28.98 -7.37 -6.11
N ALA A 86 30.01 -7.48 -6.97
CA ALA A 86 31.06 -6.47 -7.07
C ALA A 86 30.54 -5.10 -7.53
N CYS A 87 29.53 -5.04 -8.42
CA CYS A 87 28.93 -3.81 -8.92
C CYS A 87 27.94 -3.14 -7.95
N HIS A 88 27.42 -3.89 -6.97
CA HIS A 88 26.47 -3.37 -5.99
C HIS A 88 27.09 -2.32 -5.06
N GLY A 89 26.32 -1.30 -4.68
CA GLY A 89 26.72 -0.27 -3.72
C GLY A 89 26.56 -0.69 -2.26
N THR A 90 25.67 -1.66 -1.96
CA THR A 90 25.51 -2.14 -0.58
C THR A 90 26.67 -3.05 -0.14
N PRO A 91 26.93 -3.18 1.18
CA PRO A 91 27.99 -4.05 1.69
C PRO A 91 27.63 -5.55 1.65
N VAL A 92 26.42 -5.90 1.22
CA VAL A 92 25.89 -7.26 1.25
C VAL A 92 26.77 -8.19 0.41
N LEU A 93 27.21 -9.30 1.00
CA LEU A 93 28.01 -10.36 0.38
C LEU A 93 29.39 -9.96 -0.18
N LYS A 94 29.86 -8.72 0.05
CA LYS A 94 31.15 -8.22 -0.48
C LYS A 94 32.36 -9.01 0.00
N THR A 95 32.30 -9.56 1.20
CA THR A 95 33.37 -10.34 1.84
C THR A 95 33.02 -11.82 1.98
N ALA A 96 31.86 -12.25 1.51
CA ALA A 96 31.38 -13.62 1.64
C ALA A 96 32.00 -14.54 0.58
N ASP A 97 32.13 -15.83 0.92
CA ASP A 97 32.42 -16.85 -0.08
C ASP A 97 31.14 -17.16 -0.89
N LEU A 98 31.21 -16.93 -2.20
CA LEU A 98 30.08 -17.06 -3.12
C LEU A 98 30.08 -18.38 -3.90
N SER A 99 31.10 -19.23 -3.71
CA SER A 99 31.33 -20.40 -4.56
C SER A 99 30.19 -21.43 -4.55
N ASN A 100 29.48 -21.55 -3.42
CA ASN A 100 28.33 -22.46 -3.25
C ASN A 100 27.00 -21.72 -3.08
N LEU A 101 26.96 -20.41 -3.32
CA LEU A 101 25.76 -19.61 -3.11
C LEU A 101 24.85 -19.66 -4.34
N THR A 102 23.55 -19.87 -4.14
CA THR A 102 22.57 -19.77 -5.22
C THR A 102 22.10 -18.33 -5.41
N ALA A 103 21.60 -17.98 -6.60
CA ALA A 103 21.04 -16.65 -6.86
C ALA A 103 19.85 -16.33 -5.94
N MET A 104 18.99 -17.32 -5.67
CA MET A 104 17.89 -17.19 -4.71
C MET A 104 18.40 -16.87 -3.29
N ALA A 105 19.43 -17.58 -2.82
CA ALA A 105 20.02 -17.32 -1.51
C ALA A 105 20.69 -15.94 -1.45
N ALA A 106 21.39 -15.54 -2.51
CA ALA A 106 21.95 -14.21 -2.64
C ALA A 106 20.86 -13.13 -2.54
N SER A 107 19.80 -13.23 -3.35
CA SER A 107 18.64 -12.32 -3.29
C SER A 107 18.05 -12.22 -1.88
N GLN A 108 17.94 -13.34 -1.16
CA GLN A 108 17.45 -13.36 0.22
C GLN A 108 18.34 -12.53 1.18
N PHE A 109 19.67 -12.59 1.05
CA PHE A 109 20.57 -11.74 1.86
C PHE A 109 20.32 -10.25 1.62
N TYR A 110 20.09 -9.83 0.37
CA TYR A 110 19.77 -8.44 0.04
C TYR A 110 18.39 -8.02 0.60
N LEU A 111 17.38 -8.89 0.49
CA LEU A 111 16.06 -8.62 1.05
C LEU A 111 16.08 -8.53 2.59
N THR A 112 16.87 -9.37 3.26
CA THR A 112 17.06 -9.29 4.72
C THR A 112 17.80 -8.02 5.12
N PHE A 113 18.86 -7.63 4.41
CA PHE A 113 19.53 -6.35 4.65
C PHE A 113 18.58 -5.17 4.42
N ALA A 114 17.78 -5.19 3.34
CA ALA A 114 16.78 -4.16 3.07
C ALA A 114 15.77 -4.05 4.22
N GLN A 115 15.29 -5.19 4.74
CA GLN A 115 14.38 -5.24 5.89
C GLN A 115 14.96 -4.53 7.12
N GLU A 116 16.20 -4.87 7.49
CA GLU A 116 16.89 -4.27 8.62
C GLU A 116 17.09 -2.75 8.43
N GLN A 117 17.49 -2.33 7.23
CA GLN A 117 17.68 -0.92 6.90
C GLN A 117 16.35 -0.14 6.90
N PHE A 118 15.23 -0.72 6.47
CA PHE A 118 13.91 -0.08 6.63
C PHE A 118 13.51 0.03 8.11
N GLY A 119 13.78 -0.99 8.90
CA GLY A 119 13.59 -0.95 10.36
C GLY A 119 14.37 0.20 10.98
N ALA A 120 15.65 0.32 10.67
CA ALA A 120 16.51 1.41 11.14
C ALA A 120 16.01 2.79 10.67
N ALA A 121 15.65 2.94 9.39
CA ALA A 121 15.16 4.17 8.81
C ALA A 121 13.84 4.67 9.42
N SER A 122 13.02 3.75 9.95
CA SER A 122 11.70 4.07 10.50
C SER A 122 11.74 4.74 11.87
N GLY A 123 12.82 4.57 12.64
CA GLY A 123 12.96 5.11 13.99
C GLY A 123 11.86 4.70 14.98
N GLY A 124 11.13 3.61 14.73
CA GLY A 124 10.01 3.19 15.56
C GLY A 124 8.68 3.91 15.26
N GLU A 125 8.62 4.74 14.21
CA GLU A 125 7.46 5.58 13.92
C GLU A 125 6.31 4.79 13.27
N VAL A 126 5.10 4.98 13.81
CA VAL A 126 3.88 4.32 13.31
C VAL A 126 3.59 4.71 11.86
N ALA A 127 3.79 5.98 11.50
CA ALA A 127 3.59 6.46 10.13
C ALA A 127 4.48 5.73 9.12
N ALA A 128 5.74 5.47 9.48
CA ALA A 128 6.67 4.69 8.66
C ALA A 128 6.22 3.23 8.53
N SER A 129 5.79 2.62 9.64
CA SER A 129 5.21 1.26 9.62
C SER A 129 4.00 1.16 8.66
N MET A 130 3.13 2.16 8.65
CA MET A 130 1.97 2.20 7.77
C MET A 130 2.35 2.38 6.29
N ALA A 131 3.35 3.21 5.99
CA ALA A 131 3.88 3.36 4.63
C ALA A 131 4.54 2.06 4.13
N LEU A 132 5.32 1.37 4.97
CA LEU A 132 5.93 0.07 4.66
C LEU A 132 4.86 -0.99 4.41
N ARG A 133 3.83 -1.07 5.26
CA ARG A 133 2.67 -1.95 5.02
C ARG A 133 2.01 -1.65 3.67
N GLY A 134 1.86 -0.37 3.33
CA GLY A 134 1.31 0.08 2.05
C GLY A 134 2.13 -0.40 0.85
N LEU A 135 3.46 -0.31 0.92
CA LEU A 135 4.36 -0.88 -0.08
C LEU A 135 4.20 -2.40 -0.20
N GLY A 136 4.02 -3.10 0.91
CA GLY A 136 3.72 -4.54 0.94
C GLY A 136 2.44 -4.89 0.18
N LYS A 137 1.32 -4.21 0.49
CA LYS A 137 0.03 -4.37 -0.21
C LYS A 137 0.13 -4.04 -1.69
N LEU A 138 0.91 -3.03 -2.04
CA LEU A 138 1.13 -2.62 -3.42
C LEU A 138 1.84 -3.73 -4.21
N HIS A 139 2.90 -4.32 -3.65
CA HIS A 139 3.64 -5.40 -4.29
C HIS A 139 2.84 -6.70 -4.37
N GLU A 140 2.02 -7.01 -3.36
CA GLU A 140 1.01 -8.08 -3.44
C GLU A 140 0.08 -7.86 -4.64
N THR A 141 -0.50 -6.66 -4.75
CA THR A 141 -1.46 -6.33 -5.82
C THR A 141 -0.80 -6.41 -7.20
N MET A 142 0.43 -5.92 -7.33
CA MET A 142 1.20 -6.01 -8.57
C MET A 142 1.55 -7.46 -8.94
N ALA A 143 1.84 -8.31 -7.95
CA ALA A 143 2.07 -9.74 -8.16
C ALA A 143 0.79 -10.44 -8.66
N ASP A 144 -0.35 -10.19 -8.01
CA ASP A 144 -1.63 -10.80 -8.34
C ASP A 144 -2.11 -10.38 -9.75
N LYS A 145 -1.88 -9.13 -10.12
CA LYS A 145 -2.22 -8.58 -11.45
C LYS A 145 -1.14 -8.79 -12.51
N LYS A 146 -0.02 -9.44 -12.17
CA LYS A 146 1.12 -9.71 -13.06
C LYS A 146 1.60 -8.45 -13.81
N VAL A 147 1.74 -7.35 -13.09
CA VAL A 147 2.22 -6.07 -13.66
C VAL A 147 3.63 -6.26 -14.23
N GLN A 148 3.83 -5.87 -15.49
CA GLN A 148 5.10 -6.02 -16.18
C GLN A 148 6.19 -5.13 -15.56
N GLY A 149 7.45 -5.59 -15.63
CA GLY A 149 8.61 -4.84 -15.11
C GLY A 149 8.77 -4.88 -13.59
N ILE A 150 7.90 -5.60 -12.87
CA ILE A 150 8.07 -5.82 -11.43
C ILE A 150 8.69 -7.19 -11.19
N VAL A 151 9.92 -7.18 -10.69
CA VAL A 151 10.68 -8.36 -10.33
C VAL A 151 10.49 -8.68 -8.84
N ALA A 152 10.47 -9.97 -8.50
CA ALA A 152 10.37 -10.48 -7.13
C ALA A 152 9.25 -9.84 -6.28
N ALA A 153 8.09 -9.58 -6.88
CA ALA A 153 7.00 -8.85 -6.23
C ALA A 153 6.54 -9.48 -4.90
N ARG A 154 6.37 -10.81 -4.85
CA ARG A 154 5.96 -11.51 -3.61
C ARG A 154 7.03 -11.49 -2.51
N PRO A 155 8.31 -11.83 -2.77
CA PRO A 155 9.38 -11.64 -1.79
C PRO A 155 9.44 -10.21 -1.25
N LYS A 156 9.37 -9.19 -2.12
CA LYS A 156 9.35 -7.79 -1.70
C LYS A 156 8.15 -7.45 -0.80
N ALA A 157 6.96 -7.97 -1.11
CA ALA A 157 5.79 -7.78 -0.26
C ALA A 157 6.03 -8.31 1.17
N VAL A 158 6.60 -9.50 1.30
CA VAL A 158 6.98 -10.09 2.60
C VAL A 158 8.01 -9.21 3.32
N THR A 159 9.07 -8.78 2.63
CA THR A 159 10.09 -7.87 3.18
C THR A 159 9.47 -6.59 3.71
N PHE A 160 8.54 -5.97 2.98
CA PHE A 160 7.87 -4.76 3.43
C PHE A 160 6.97 -4.97 4.65
N PHE A 161 6.21 -6.07 4.71
CA PHE A 161 5.40 -6.36 5.90
C PHE A 161 6.27 -6.66 7.13
N GLN A 162 7.36 -7.40 6.97
CA GLN A 162 8.33 -7.62 8.04
C GLN A 162 8.98 -6.32 8.49
N SER A 163 9.36 -5.45 7.56
CA SER A 163 9.90 -4.12 7.85
C SER A 163 8.90 -3.26 8.61
N ALA A 164 7.61 -3.32 8.25
CA ALA A 164 6.55 -2.61 8.96
C ALA A 164 6.44 -3.08 10.42
N LEU A 165 6.64 -4.37 10.70
CA LEU A 165 6.64 -4.93 12.05
C LEU A 165 7.93 -4.62 12.83
N LEU A 166 9.07 -4.47 12.15
CA LEU A 166 10.29 -3.93 12.77
C LEU A 166 10.10 -2.46 13.17
N ALA A 167 9.44 -1.67 12.33
CA ALA A 167 9.11 -0.28 12.60
C ALA A 167 8.09 -0.13 13.73
N CYS A 168 7.04 -0.97 13.73
CA CYS A 168 6.03 -0.97 14.79
C CYS A 168 5.50 -2.38 15.01
N PRO A 169 5.92 -3.08 16.09
CA PRO A 169 5.41 -4.41 16.42
C PRO A 169 3.89 -4.43 16.63
N ALA A 170 3.29 -3.32 17.09
CA ALA A 170 1.85 -3.20 17.27
C ALA A 170 1.04 -2.99 15.98
N ASN A 171 1.67 -3.07 14.79
CA ASN A 171 0.93 -2.99 13.52
C ASN A 171 0.22 -4.32 13.20
N HIS A 172 -0.92 -4.55 13.86
CA HIS A 172 -1.75 -5.74 13.64
C HIS A 172 -2.15 -5.92 12.17
N MET A 173 -2.37 -4.83 11.42
CA MET A 173 -2.73 -4.92 10.00
C MET A 173 -1.57 -5.50 9.17
N ALA A 174 -0.33 -5.07 9.43
CA ALA A 174 0.86 -5.63 8.77
C ALA A 174 1.09 -7.09 9.16
N SER A 175 0.85 -7.45 10.43
CA SER A 175 0.94 -8.82 10.93
C SER A 175 -0.10 -9.74 10.25
N ASN A 176 -1.33 -9.26 10.09
CA ASN A 176 -2.37 -9.96 9.35
C ASN A 176 -2.00 -10.14 7.87
N ASP A 177 -1.56 -9.06 7.20
CA ASP A 177 -1.18 -9.12 5.78
C ASP A 177 0.04 -10.04 5.55
N LEU A 178 1.01 -10.03 6.47
CA LEU A 178 2.14 -10.97 6.46
C LEU A 178 1.66 -12.42 6.58
N GLY A 179 0.75 -12.69 7.51
CA GLY A 179 0.18 -14.03 7.71
C GLY A 179 -0.54 -14.54 6.46
N VAL A 180 -1.37 -13.71 5.83
CA VAL A 180 -2.03 -14.04 4.56
C VAL A 180 -0.99 -14.34 3.46
N MET A 181 0.07 -13.54 3.35
CA MET A 181 1.11 -13.72 2.35
C MET A 181 1.90 -15.02 2.58
N LEU A 182 2.25 -15.33 3.82
CA LEU A 182 2.95 -16.56 4.20
C LEU A 182 2.10 -17.80 3.89
N ALA A 183 0.79 -17.75 4.18
CA ALA A 183 -0.13 -18.85 3.88
C ALA A 183 -0.20 -19.12 2.36
N ARG A 184 -0.29 -18.07 1.55
CA ARG A 184 -0.27 -18.19 0.07
C ARG A 184 1.02 -18.80 -0.47
N ASN A 185 2.14 -18.63 0.24
CA ASN A 185 3.43 -19.21 -0.10
C ASN A 185 3.66 -20.60 0.54
N GLY A 186 2.63 -21.21 1.15
CA GLY A 186 2.71 -22.53 1.77
C GLY A 186 3.42 -22.56 3.13
N ARG A 187 3.84 -21.41 3.66
CA ARG A 187 4.49 -21.29 4.98
C ARG A 187 3.42 -21.19 6.09
N LEU A 188 2.66 -22.27 6.25
CA LEU A 188 1.44 -22.29 7.07
C LEU A 188 1.69 -22.06 8.56
N GLU A 189 2.77 -22.63 9.12
CA GLU A 189 3.14 -22.43 10.52
C GLU A 189 3.53 -20.98 10.80
N ASP A 190 4.37 -20.38 9.95
CA ASP A 190 4.74 -18.96 10.07
C ASP A 190 3.51 -18.04 9.88
N ALA A 191 2.61 -18.41 8.98
CA ALA A 191 1.35 -17.71 8.78
C ALA A 191 0.49 -17.72 10.04
N ARG A 192 0.38 -18.88 10.71
CA ARG A 192 -0.33 -19.02 11.98
C ARG A 192 0.26 -18.05 13.01
N THR A 193 1.58 -18.07 13.21
CA THR A 193 2.26 -17.20 14.17
C THR A 193 2.01 -15.71 13.89
N ALA A 194 2.08 -15.28 12.62
CA ALA A 194 1.82 -13.88 12.25
C ALA A 194 0.36 -13.45 12.48
N LEU A 195 -0.60 -14.35 12.22
CA LEU A 195 -2.02 -14.09 12.47
C LEU A 195 -2.35 -14.09 13.97
N GLU A 196 -1.79 -15.01 14.75
CA GLU A 196 -1.90 -15.04 16.22
C GLU A 196 -1.34 -13.75 16.83
N HIS A 197 -0.16 -13.32 16.36
CA HIS A 197 0.42 -12.04 16.78
C HIS A 197 -0.48 -10.84 16.44
N SER A 198 -1.11 -10.82 15.25
CA SER A 198 -2.11 -9.79 14.91
C SER A 198 -3.27 -9.77 15.91
N LEU A 199 -3.75 -10.93 16.35
CA LEU A 199 -4.89 -11.06 17.27
C LEU A 199 -4.53 -10.70 18.72
N LEU A 200 -3.26 -10.89 19.11
CA LEU A 200 -2.77 -10.41 20.41
C LEU A 200 -2.85 -8.89 20.50
N VAL A 201 -2.61 -8.19 19.39
CA VAL A 201 -2.66 -6.72 19.35
C VAL A 201 -4.07 -6.19 19.13
N SER A 202 -4.83 -6.78 18.19
CA SER A 202 -6.20 -6.33 17.90
C SER A 202 -7.09 -7.49 17.43
N GLN A 203 -8.22 -7.66 18.10
CA GLN A 203 -9.20 -8.69 17.80
C GLN A 203 -10.04 -8.29 16.58
N GLN A 204 -9.65 -8.78 15.40
CA GLN A 204 -10.31 -8.49 14.13
C GLN A 204 -11.01 -9.74 13.58
N ALA A 205 -12.26 -9.59 13.16
CA ALA A 205 -13.03 -10.69 12.56
C ALA A 205 -12.34 -11.25 11.29
N SER A 206 -11.73 -10.38 10.48
CA SER A 206 -10.96 -10.77 9.29
C SER A 206 -9.73 -11.61 9.64
N THR A 207 -8.99 -11.24 10.68
CA THR A 207 -7.82 -12.00 11.13
C THR A 207 -8.20 -13.37 11.68
N TRP A 208 -9.28 -13.47 12.45
CA TRP A 208 -9.83 -14.76 12.89
C TRP A 208 -10.28 -15.64 11.72
N HIS A 209 -10.91 -15.04 10.71
CA HIS A 209 -11.27 -15.76 9.50
C HIS A 209 -10.03 -16.30 8.77
N ASN A 210 -9.00 -15.48 8.60
CA ASN A 210 -7.72 -15.90 7.99
C ASN A 210 -7.07 -17.04 8.80
N LEU A 211 -7.06 -16.93 10.13
CA LEU A 211 -6.50 -17.96 11.00
C LEU A 211 -7.28 -19.28 10.91
N ALA A 212 -8.61 -19.22 10.76
CA ALA A 212 -9.43 -20.41 10.51
C ALA A 212 -9.07 -21.12 9.19
N VAL A 213 -8.78 -20.35 8.14
CA VAL A 213 -8.32 -20.90 6.85
C VAL A 213 -6.97 -21.58 7.02
N VAL A 214 -6.02 -20.94 7.72
CA VAL A 214 -4.69 -21.51 7.97
C VAL A 214 -4.77 -22.80 8.80
N TYR A 215 -5.56 -22.85 9.87
CA TYR A 215 -5.76 -24.09 10.64
C TYR A 215 -6.37 -25.21 9.79
N GLY A 216 -7.29 -24.88 8.87
CA GLY A 216 -7.83 -25.85 7.92
C GLY A 216 -6.76 -26.44 7.00
N GLN A 217 -5.85 -25.61 6.50
CA GLN A 217 -4.73 -26.04 5.65
C GLN A 217 -3.67 -26.85 6.44
N LEU A 218 -3.50 -26.58 7.73
CA LEU A 218 -2.66 -27.35 8.65
C LEU A 218 -3.27 -28.69 9.06
N GLY A 219 -4.54 -28.96 8.73
CA GLY A 219 -5.23 -30.18 9.15
C GLY A 219 -5.72 -30.15 10.60
N ASP A 220 -5.90 -28.98 11.21
CA ASP A 220 -6.50 -28.79 12.53
C ASP A 220 -7.95 -28.24 12.42
N PRO A 221 -8.94 -29.10 12.14
CA PRO A 221 -10.34 -28.67 11.97
C PRO A 221 -10.95 -28.13 13.27
N ARG A 222 -10.45 -28.55 14.44
CA ARG A 222 -10.98 -28.11 15.74
C ARG A 222 -10.62 -26.66 16.00
N SER A 223 -9.37 -26.28 15.77
CA SER A 223 -8.94 -24.88 15.90
C SER A 223 -9.53 -24.01 14.79
N ALA A 224 -9.66 -24.53 13.58
CA ALA A 224 -10.34 -23.83 12.49
C ALA A 224 -11.78 -23.46 12.86
N GLU A 225 -12.55 -24.40 13.41
CA GLU A 225 -13.94 -24.14 13.80
C GLU A 225 -14.06 -23.13 14.95
N ARG A 226 -13.17 -23.21 15.95
CA ARG A 226 -13.10 -22.21 17.02
C ARG A 226 -12.83 -20.81 16.47
N ALA A 227 -11.86 -20.69 15.56
CA ALA A 227 -11.52 -19.42 14.92
C ALA A 227 -12.69 -18.87 14.07
N ARG A 228 -13.44 -19.71 13.35
CA ARG A 228 -14.65 -19.28 12.62
C ARG A 228 -15.71 -18.72 13.53
N ARG A 229 -15.99 -19.39 14.66
CA ARG A 229 -16.96 -18.92 15.65
C ARG A 229 -16.57 -17.56 16.21
N GLN A 230 -15.28 -17.34 16.46
CA GLN A 230 -14.78 -16.06 16.94
C GLN A 230 -14.86 -14.94 15.88
N ALA A 231 -14.60 -15.26 14.61
CA ALA A 231 -14.84 -14.32 13.51
C ALA A 231 -16.33 -13.92 13.41
N GLN A 232 -17.23 -14.90 13.55
CA GLN A 232 -18.69 -14.67 13.50
C GLN A 232 -19.18 -13.85 14.70
N SER A 233 -18.72 -14.15 15.91
CA SER A 233 -19.12 -13.41 17.12
C SER A 233 -18.73 -11.93 17.02
N LEU A 234 -17.52 -11.62 16.56
CA LEU A 234 -17.07 -10.24 16.35
C LEU A 234 -17.84 -9.53 15.24
N THR A 235 -18.20 -10.24 14.16
CA THR A 235 -19.00 -9.68 13.07
C THR A 235 -20.42 -9.35 13.54
N GLN A 236 -21.03 -10.22 14.33
CA GLN A 236 -22.37 -10.01 14.89
C GLN A 236 -22.39 -8.92 15.98
N ALA A 237 -21.32 -8.82 16.76
CA ALA A 237 -21.16 -7.79 17.78
C ALA A 237 -20.93 -6.38 17.21
N THR A 238 -20.59 -6.26 15.91
CA THR A 238 -20.39 -4.97 15.24
C THR A 238 -21.70 -4.50 14.59
N PRO A 239 -22.43 -3.52 15.16
CA PRO A 239 -23.67 -3.02 14.58
C PRO A 239 -23.34 -2.26 13.28
N GLY A 240 -23.82 -2.75 12.13
CA GLY A 240 -23.60 -2.15 10.80
C GLY A 240 -22.83 -3.00 9.79
N GLY A 241 -22.25 -4.14 10.21
CA GLY A 241 -21.44 -5.03 9.36
C GLY A 241 -22.19 -6.10 8.55
N ARG A 242 -23.52 -6.04 8.42
CA ARG A 242 -24.29 -7.01 7.62
C ARG A 242 -24.02 -6.81 6.12
N GLN A 243 -22.97 -7.43 5.60
CA GLN A 243 -22.93 -7.89 4.20
C GLN A 243 -23.67 -9.24 4.13
N GLY A 244 -24.99 -9.18 4.21
CA GLY A 244 -25.85 -10.36 4.12
C GLY A 244 -27.28 -9.89 3.87
N LYS A 245 -27.81 -10.28 2.70
CA LYS A 245 -29.19 -10.08 2.23
C LYS A 245 -30.16 -9.83 3.39
N SER A 246 -30.60 -8.58 3.53
CA SER A 246 -31.74 -8.25 4.38
C SER A 246 -32.97 -8.92 3.80
N SER A 247 -33.40 -10.03 4.40
CA SER A 247 -34.76 -10.53 4.21
C SER A 247 -35.81 -9.66 4.90
N GLU A 248 -35.40 -8.58 5.59
CA GLU A 248 -36.29 -7.56 6.14
C GLU A 248 -35.62 -6.17 6.02
N THR A 249 -35.54 -5.65 4.81
CA THR A 249 -35.64 -4.20 4.62
C THR A 249 -37.06 -3.80 5.07
N PRO A 250 -37.26 -2.78 5.92
CA PRO A 250 -38.59 -2.23 6.10
C PRO A 250 -39.11 -1.83 4.71
N VAL A 251 -40.28 -2.35 4.34
CA VAL A 251 -40.87 -2.15 3.02
C VAL A 251 -40.92 -0.65 2.74
N VAL A 252 -40.15 -0.18 1.76
CA VAL A 252 -40.28 1.18 1.24
C VAL A 252 -41.63 1.24 0.56
N GLN A 253 -42.64 1.74 1.28
CA GLN A 253 -43.97 1.95 0.76
C GLN A 253 -43.98 3.29 0.02
N TRP A 254 -44.06 3.22 -1.31
CA TRP A 254 -44.32 4.39 -2.13
C TRP A 254 -45.73 4.87 -1.85
N VAL A 255 -45.84 6.11 -1.41
CA VAL A 255 -47.11 6.83 -1.23
C VAL A 255 -47.20 7.89 -2.31
N ASP A 256 -48.41 8.13 -2.81
CA ASP A 256 -48.62 9.17 -3.80
C ASP A 256 -48.37 10.58 -3.19
N PRO A 257 -48.10 11.59 -4.03
CA PRO A 257 -47.74 12.93 -3.56
C PRO A 257 -48.79 13.57 -2.63
N GLN A 258 -50.08 13.24 -2.78
CA GLN A 258 -51.14 13.83 -1.96
C GLN A 258 -51.15 13.20 -0.56
N THR A 259 -51.00 11.88 -0.48
CA THR A 259 -50.92 11.16 0.81
C THR A 259 -49.67 11.53 1.61
N PHE A 260 -48.54 11.80 0.93
CA PHE A 260 -47.33 12.30 1.59
C PHE A 260 -47.53 13.69 2.20
N ALA A 261 -48.12 14.62 1.43
CA ALA A 261 -48.36 15.99 1.86
C ALA A 261 -49.35 16.11 3.04
N GLN A 262 -50.29 15.17 3.18
CA GLN A 262 -51.26 15.16 4.28
C GLN A 262 -50.67 14.73 5.62
N ARG A 263 -49.58 13.95 5.63
CA ARG A 263 -48.95 13.47 6.88
C ARG A 263 -47.96 14.46 7.49
N THR A 264 -47.58 15.51 6.77
CA THR A 264 -46.72 16.59 7.26
C THR A 264 -47.57 17.80 7.63
N THR A 265 -48.47 17.65 8.60
CA THR A 265 -49.12 18.79 9.26
C THR A 265 -48.70 18.86 10.73
N GLU A 266 -47.38 18.81 10.96
CA GLU A 266 -46.77 19.32 12.18
C GLU A 266 -45.88 20.50 11.80
N THR A 267 -46.34 21.67 12.24
CA THR A 267 -45.72 23.01 12.34
C THR A 267 -44.36 23.23 11.63
N PRO A 268 -44.23 24.22 10.73
CA PRO A 268 -42.93 24.58 10.15
C PRO A 268 -42.00 25.12 11.23
N GLY A 269 -41.06 24.28 11.70
CA GLY A 269 -39.84 24.74 12.33
C GLY A 269 -39.00 25.53 11.32
N ALA A 270 -38.24 26.52 11.80
CA ALA A 270 -37.52 27.51 10.99
C ALA A 270 -36.74 26.89 9.80
N PRO A 271 -36.69 27.57 8.63
CA PRO A 271 -36.02 27.03 7.46
C PRO A 271 -34.52 26.86 7.72
N ALA A 272 -34.10 25.61 7.85
CA ALA A 272 -32.69 25.24 7.79
C ALA A 272 -32.22 25.34 6.34
N PHE A 273 -31.37 26.35 6.09
CA PHE A 273 -30.43 26.42 4.98
C PHE A 273 -31.00 26.68 3.57
N ALA A 274 -31.13 27.96 3.22
CA ALA A 274 -31.15 28.38 1.83
C ALA A 274 -29.74 28.24 1.20
N PRO A 275 -29.59 27.75 -0.04
CA PRO A 275 -28.31 27.74 -0.72
C PRO A 275 -27.82 29.17 -1.01
N PRO A 276 -26.50 29.45 -0.98
CA PRO A 276 -25.98 30.78 -1.26
C PRO A 276 -26.28 31.21 -2.70
N VAL A 277 -26.93 32.36 -2.84
CA VAL A 277 -27.19 33.03 -4.13
C VAL A 277 -25.86 33.53 -4.69
N ARG A 278 -25.53 33.12 -5.92
CA ARG A 278 -24.41 33.72 -6.69
C ARG A 278 -24.78 35.17 -7.02
N PRO A 279 -23.92 36.18 -6.74
CA PRO A 279 -24.18 37.53 -7.21
C PRO A 279 -24.15 37.56 -8.74
N ALA A 280 -25.24 38.08 -9.32
CA ALA A 280 -25.33 38.38 -10.74
C ALA A 280 -24.32 39.48 -11.08
N THR A 281 -23.38 39.18 -11.97
CA THR A 281 -22.55 40.17 -12.62
C THR A 281 -23.42 40.88 -13.66
N ASN A 282 -23.81 42.11 -13.37
CA ASN A 282 -24.44 42.99 -14.35
C ASN A 282 -23.42 43.31 -15.45
N SER A 283 -23.60 42.70 -16.62
CA SER A 283 -22.99 43.12 -17.87
C SER A 283 -23.71 44.37 -18.39
N THR A 284 -23.08 45.53 -18.28
CA THR A 284 -23.43 46.72 -19.08
C THR A 284 -22.56 46.75 -20.34
N GLY A 285 -23.20 46.53 -21.48
CA GLY A 285 -22.85 47.09 -22.80
C GLY A 285 -21.68 46.47 -23.58
N ALA A 286 -22.01 45.75 -24.65
CA ALA A 286 -21.73 46.16 -26.03
C ALA A 286 -21.85 44.99 -27.04
N THR A 287 -22.86 45.11 -27.90
CA THR A 287 -22.95 44.70 -29.32
C THR A 287 -22.29 43.41 -29.84
N ALA A 288 -23.16 42.61 -30.47
CA ALA A 288 -22.91 41.39 -31.22
C ALA A 288 -21.97 41.54 -32.43
N THR A 289 -21.16 40.50 -32.70
CA THR A 289 -21.07 39.86 -34.03
C THR A 289 -20.33 38.51 -33.95
N THR A 290 -20.99 37.42 -34.34
CA THR A 290 -20.39 36.12 -34.74
C THR A 290 -19.64 36.31 -36.08
N PRO A 291 -18.57 35.55 -36.44
CA PRO A 291 -18.68 34.14 -36.86
C PRO A 291 -17.42 33.28 -36.52
N ASP A 292 -17.57 31.98 -36.21
CA ASP A 292 -17.45 30.79 -37.09
C ASP A 292 -16.08 30.09 -37.05
N ARG A 293 -16.13 28.76 -37.08
CA ARG A 293 -15.04 27.78 -36.95
C ARG A 293 -14.11 27.83 -38.17
N GLN A 294 -12.80 27.70 -37.97
CA GLN A 294 -12.00 26.77 -38.79
C GLN A 294 -10.62 26.41 -38.19
N ILE A 295 -10.50 25.11 -37.97
CA ILE A 295 -9.34 24.21 -38.00
C ILE A 295 -8.10 24.81 -38.71
N SER A 296 -6.93 24.77 -38.06
CA SER A 296 -5.65 24.84 -38.78
C SER A 296 -4.68 23.74 -38.38
N ARG A 297 -4.05 23.22 -39.43
CA ARG A 297 -3.37 21.93 -39.60
C ARG A 297 -1.86 22.18 -39.58
N TRP A 298 -1.13 21.23 -39.00
CA TRP A 298 0.33 21.12 -38.89
C TRP A 298 1.09 21.28 -40.24
N GLN A 299 2.32 21.85 -40.24
CA GLN A 299 3.56 21.34 -40.93
C GLN A 299 4.80 22.29 -40.86
N PRO A 300 6.05 21.82 -41.15
CA PRO A 300 7.25 22.06 -40.34
C PRO A 300 8.31 23.01 -40.97
N GLY A 301 9.19 23.57 -40.13
CA GLY A 301 10.34 24.39 -40.54
C GLY A 301 11.64 23.58 -40.72
N LYS A 302 12.31 23.77 -41.86
CA LYS A 302 13.63 23.22 -42.25
C LYS A 302 14.80 24.01 -41.62
N PRO A 303 16.02 23.45 -41.58
CA PRO A 303 17.14 23.96 -40.77
C PRO A 303 17.97 25.02 -41.50
N THR A 304 18.54 25.96 -40.76
CA THR A 304 19.57 26.89 -41.27
C THR A 304 20.90 26.65 -40.58
N ASP A 305 21.80 26.04 -41.33
CA ASP A 305 23.25 26.10 -41.21
C ASP A 305 23.74 27.55 -41.33
N LYS A 306 24.62 28.01 -40.41
CA LYS A 306 25.73 28.93 -40.72
C LYS A 306 26.87 28.79 -39.70
N ARG A 307 27.97 28.22 -40.18
CA ARG A 307 29.33 28.51 -39.73
C ARG A 307 29.63 30.02 -39.82
N LYS A 308 30.29 30.57 -38.80
CA LYS A 308 31.47 31.43 -38.90
C LYS A 308 32.25 31.34 -37.60
#